data_AF-A0A660WDG7-F1
#
_entry.id   AF-A0A660WDG7-F1
#
_cell.length_a   1.000
_cell.length_b   1.000
_cell.length_c   1.000
_cell.angle_alpha   90.00
_cell.angle_beta   90.00
_cell.angle_gamma   90.00
#
_symmetry.space_group_name_H-M   'P 1'
#
loop_
_entity.id
_entity.type
_entity.pdbx_description
1 polymer ?
#
loop_
_entity_poly.entity_id
_entity_poly.type
_entity_poly.pdbx_seq_one_letter_code
_entity_poly.pdbx_strand_id
1 'polypeptide(L)'
;MRIERCLVDSGYLPGVIANACHKAPSAMMPSKGIGLTAGRKPMSSYRRHPGERHGQNWYIPNVRKTGEFRHVMIDTNYWKSFVHARLAPGQPLAGLPGRCRRGRIYQNRNAGYH
;
A
#
# COMPACT_ATOMS: atom_id res chain seq x y z
N MET A 1 -4.89 20.25 8.78
CA MET A 1 -4.50 19.22 7.79
C MET A 1 -4.42 19.87 6.41
N ARG A 2 -3.26 19.85 5.74
CA ARG A 2 -3.11 20.34 4.35
C ARG A 2 -2.92 19.15 3.42
N ILE A 3 -3.76 19.04 2.38
CA ILE A 3 -3.65 17.98 1.38
C ILE A 3 -2.58 18.41 0.36
N GLU A 4 -1.56 17.56 0.14
CA GLU A 4 -0.48 17.88 -0.80
C GLU A 4 -0.86 17.55 -2.25
N ARG A 5 -1.25 16.30 -2.52
CA ARG A 5 -1.50 15.76 -3.86
C ARG A 5 -2.62 14.73 -3.85
N CYS A 6 -3.33 14.65 -4.96
CA CYS A 6 -4.29 13.59 -5.26
C CYS A 6 -3.55 12.38 -5.86
N LEU A 7 -3.93 11.17 -5.44
CA LEU A 7 -3.42 9.93 -6.00
C LEU A 7 -4.42 9.38 -7.03
N VAL A 8 -3.92 9.01 -8.20
CA VAL A 8 -4.74 8.46 -9.30
C VAL A 8 -4.29 7.02 -9.55
N ASP A 9 -5.21 6.06 -9.37
CA ASP A 9 -4.89 4.65 -9.59
C ASP A 9 -4.49 4.39 -11.05
N SER A 10 -3.27 3.89 -11.26
CA SER A 10 -2.70 3.62 -12.56
C SER A 10 -2.77 2.14 -12.95
N GLY A 11 -3.71 1.38 -12.36
CA GLY A 11 -3.94 -0.03 -12.70
C GLY A 11 -4.53 -0.20 -14.10
N TYR A 12 -5.30 0.79 -14.56
CA TYR A 12 -5.88 0.86 -15.90
C TYR A 12 -5.30 2.04 -16.68
N LEU A 13 -4.85 1.82 -17.93
CA LEU A 13 -4.24 2.83 -18.81
C LEU A 13 -3.08 3.63 -18.17
N PRO A 14 -2.00 2.97 -17.72
CA PRO A 14 -0.91 3.62 -16.99
C PRO A 14 -0.22 4.75 -17.77
N GLY A 15 -0.12 4.65 -19.11
CA GLY A 15 0.48 5.69 -19.95
C GLY A 15 -0.36 6.98 -20.00
N VAL A 16 -1.68 6.85 -20.06
CA VAL A 16 -2.60 8.01 -20.05
C VAL A 16 -2.51 8.73 -18.72
N ILE A 17 -2.53 7.97 -17.62
CA ILE A 17 -2.46 8.52 -16.27
C ILE A 17 -1.10 9.15 -16.01
N ALA A 18 -0.02 8.49 -16.42
CA ALA A 18 1.32 9.06 -16.32
C ALA A 18 1.43 10.39 -17.07
N ASN A 19 0.90 10.47 -18.30
CA ASN A 19 0.87 11.71 -19.08
C ASN A 19 0.03 12.79 -18.39
N ALA A 20 -1.15 12.45 -17.86
CA ALA A 20 -1.99 13.40 -17.13
C ALA A 20 -1.30 13.92 -15.86
N CYS A 21 -0.68 13.06 -15.06
CA CYS A 21 0.07 13.47 -13.87
C CYS A 21 1.36 14.23 -14.22
N HIS A 22 2.00 13.95 -15.37
CA HIS A 22 3.16 14.70 -15.85
C HIS A 22 2.80 16.14 -16.19
N LYS A 23 1.58 16.39 -16.69
CA LYS A 23 1.07 17.75 -16.97
C LYS A 23 0.69 18.52 -15.70
N ALA A 24 0.43 17.84 -14.58
CA ALA A 24 0.03 18.45 -13.31
C ALA A 24 0.76 17.84 -12.08
N PRO A 25 2.09 17.93 -12.01
CA PRO A 25 2.91 17.19 -11.03
C PRO A 25 2.77 17.70 -9.58
N SER A 26 2.31 18.95 -9.41
CA SER A 26 2.04 19.54 -8.10
C SER A 26 0.70 19.11 -7.52
N ALA A 27 -0.26 18.72 -8.37
CA ALA A 27 -1.62 18.37 -7.96
C ALA A 27 -1.86 16.85 -7.90
N MET A 28 -1.21 16.07 -8.77
CA MET A 28 -1.52 14.64 -8.93
C MET A 28 -0.27 13.76 -8.96
N MET A 29 -0.42 12.50 -8.55
CA MET A 29 0.58 11.45 -8.72
C MET A 29 -0.08 10.10 -9.02
N PRO A 30 0.51 9.27 -9.92
CA PRO A 30 0.02 7.92 -10.12
C PRO A 30 0.19 7.07 -8.86
N SER A 31 -0.72 6.15 -8.61
CA SER A 31 -0.63 5.16 -7.53
C SER A 31 -0.94 3.75 -8.02
N LYS A 32 -0.34 2.75 -7.39
CA LYS A 32 -0.56 1.34 -7.70
C LYS A 32 -0.73 0.55 -6.40
N GLY A 33 -1.87 -0.12 -6.28
CA GLY A 33 -2.10 -1.09 -5.23
C GLY A 33 -1.40 -2.41 -5.53
N ILE A 34 -0.64 -2.94 -4.58
CA ILE A 34 -0.08 -4.29 -4.66
C ILE A 34 -0.65 -5.18 -3.54
N GLY A 35 -0.95 -6.42 -3.87
CA GLY A 35 -1.36 -7.44 -2.91
C GLY A 35 -0.16 -8.25 -2.45
N LEU A 36 0.42 -7.93 -1.29
CA LEU A 36 1.53 -8.70 -0.74
C LEU A 36 1.04 -10.05 -0.19
N THR A 37 1.66 -11.14 -0.67
CA THR A 37 1.37 -12.50 -0.17
C THR A 37 2.08 -12.77 1.15
N ALA A 38 1.67 -13.79 1.89
CA ALA A 38 2.22 -14.12 3.21
C ALA A 38 3.73 -14.44 3.23
N GLY A 39 4.30 -14.86 2.10
CA GLY A 39 5.74 -15.10 1.96
C GLY A 39 6.55 -13.84 1.61
N ARG A 40 5.89 -12.71 1.29
CA ARG A 40 6.57 -11.45 1.00
C ARG A 40 6.70 -10.63 2.27
N LYS A 41 7.82 -9.90 2.38
CA LYS A 41 8.03 -8.95 3.46
C LYS A 41 6.94 -7.86 3.41
N PRO A 42 6.34 -7.47 4.56
CA PRO A 42 5.39 -6.36 4.61
C PRO A 42 6.08 -5.03 4.29
N MET A 43 5.36 -4.09 3.66
CA MET A 43 5.92 -2.78 3.29
C MET A 43 6.50 -2.01 4.49
N SER A 44 5.91 -2.18 5.68
CA SER A 44 6.42 -1.56 6.91
C SER A 44 7.85 -1.98 7.28
N SER A 45 8.32 -3.14 6.80
CA SER A 45 9.65 -3.68 7.04
C SER A 45 10.66 -3.41 5.91
N TYR A 46 10.25 -2.68 4.86
CA TYR A 46 11.15 -2.41 3.74
C TYR A 46 12.32 -1.55 4.19
N ARG A 47 13.53 -1.96 3.77
CA ARG A 47 14.73 -1.15 3.95
C ARG A 47 14.58 0.09 3.08
N ARG A 48 14.84 1.25 3.66
CA ARG A 48 14.77 2.53 2.93
C ARG A 48 16.05 2.72 2.12
N HIS A 49 15.90 3.01 0.83
CA HIS A 49 17.00 3.36 -0.05
C HIS A 49 17.00 4.86 -0.42
N PRO A 50 18.16 5.44 -0.78
CA PRO A 50 18.23 6.83 -1.22
C PRO A 50 17.30 7.11 -2.40
N GLY A 51 16.53 8.21 -2.32
CA GLY A 51 15.55 8.61 -3.33
C GLY A 51 14.16 7.99 -3.14
N GLU A 52 13.98 7.08 -2.19
CA GLU A 52 12.68 6.55 -1.81
C GLU A 52 12.02 7.38 -0.71
N ARG A 53 10.69 7.39 -0.68
CA ARG A 53 9.91 7.95 0.44
C ARG A 53 8.97 6.87 0.96
N HIS A 54 9.01 6.59 2.25
CA HIS A 54 8.19 5.56 2.87
C HIS A 54 7.22 6.18 3.86
N GLY A 55 6.00 5.64 3.91
CA GLY A 55 4.99 5.97 4.90
C GLY A 55 4.32 4.72 5.44
N GLN A 56 3.14 4.86 6.04
CA GLN A 56 2.42 3.75 6.64
C GLN A 56 1.88 2.80 5.58
N ASN A 57 2.60 1.70 5.31
CA ASN A 57 2.22 0.70 4.32
C ASN A 57 1.96 1.27 2.91
N TRP A 58 2.75 2.28 2.56
CA TRP A 58 2.91 2.83 1.22
C TRP A 58 4.33 3.37 1.06
N TYR A 59 4.83 3.42 -0.17
CA TYR A 59 6.12 4.07 -0.47
C TYR A 59 6.17 4.59 -1.91
N ILE A 60 7.09 5.52 -2.17
CA ILE A 60 7.44 6.02 -3.51
C ILE A 60 8.80 5.39 -3.85
N PRO A 61 8.86 4.46 -4.83
CA PRO A 61 10.12 3.86 -5.25
C PRO A 61 11.02 4.89 -5.94
N ASN A 62 12.31 4.60 -5.92
CA ASN A 62 13.26 5.30 -6.77
C ASN A 62 13.18 4.71 -8.19
N VAL A 63 12.49 5.42 -9.08
CA VAL A 63 12.30 4.98 -10.48
C VAL A 63 13.44 5.40 -11.41
N ARG A 64 14.52 5.99 -10.89
CA ARG A 64 15.66 6.42 -11.71
C ARG A 64 16.25 5.19 -12.43
N LYS A 65 16.36 5.27 -13.76
CA LYS A 65 16.83 4.18 -14.64
C LYS A 65 15.91 2.96 -14.78
N THR A 66 14.68 3.01 -14.28
CA THR A 66 13.73 1.87 -14.37
C THR A 66 12.78 1.96 -15.56
N GLY A 67 12.76 3.09 -16.28
CA GLY A 67 11.76 3.39 -17.32
C GLY A 67 10.35 3.65 -16.77
N GLU A 68 10.13 3.49 -15.47
CA GLU A 68 8.84 3.72 -14.84
C GLU A 68 8.64 5.19 -14.48
N PHE A 69 7.38 5.64 -14.54
CA PHE A 69 7.00 6.94 -14.02
C PHE A 69 6.98 6.92 -12.50
N ARG A 70 7.30 8.06 -11.87
CA ARG A 70 7.22 8.21 -10.41
C ARG A 70 5.79 7.96 -9.95
N HIS A 71 5.59 7.04 -9.02
CA HIS A 71 4.28 6.63 -8.53
C HIS A 71 4.31 6.27 -7.04
N VAL A 72 3.15 6.08 -6.42
CA VAL A 72 3.01 5.57 -5.05
C VAL A 72 2.63 4.09 -5.09
N MET A 73 3.37 3.24 -4.40
CA MET A 73 3.02 1.84 -4.14
C MET A 73 2.26 1.74 -2.82
N ILE A 74 1.16 0.98 -2.80
CA ILE A 74 0.29 0.84 -1.62
C ILE A 74 0.07 -0.65 -1.31
N ASP A 75 0.25 -1.06 -0.05
CA ASP A 75 -0.10 -2.42 0.39
C ASP A 75 -1.61 -2.53 0.59
N THR A 76 -2.29 -3.02 -0.44
CA THR A 76 -3.75 -3.17 -0.41
C THR A 76 -4.23 -4.18 0.63
N ASN A 77 -3.42 -5.18 0.99
CA ASN A 77 -3.82 -6.21 1.95
C ASN A 77 -3.78 -5.68 3.38
N TYR A 78 -2.76 -4.87 3.70
CA TYR A 78 -2.73 -4.14 4.97
C TYR A 78 -3.96 -3.25 5.12
N TRP A 79 -4.22 -2.37 4.13
CA TRP A 79 -5.31 -1.39 4.23
C TRP A 79 -6.69 -2.05 4.30
N LYS A 80 -6.92 -3.13 3.55
CA LYS A 80 -8.15 -3.94 3.68
C LYS A 80 -8.33 -4.47 5.10
N SER A 81 -7.27 -5.03 5.69
CA SER A 81 -7.31 -5.57 7.06
C SER A 81 -7.50 -4.46 8.09
N PHE A 82 -6.81 -3.32 7.92
CA PHE A 82 -6.86 -2.16 8.80
C PHE A 82 -8.27 -1.56 8.87
N VAL A 83 -8.91 -1.37 7.71
CA VAL A 83 -10.27 -0.84 7.60
C VAL A 83 -11.28 -1.84 8.14
N HIS A 84 -11.16 -3.12 7.76
CA HIS A 84 -12.04 -4.18 8.25
C HIS A 84 -12.06 -4.23 9.78
N ALA A 85 -10.89 -4.22 10.42
CA ALA A 85 -10.79 -4.28 11.88
C ALA A 85 -11.44 -3.10 12.61
N ARG A 86 -11.63 -1.96 11.94
CA ARG A 86 -12.20 -0.73 12.53
C ARG A 86 -13.66 -0.54 12.23
N LEU A 87 -14.14 -1.07 11.11
CA LEU A 87 -15.51 -0.90 10.66
C LEU A 87 -16.35 -2.18 10.79
N ALA A 88 -15.75 -3.34 11.07
CA ALA A 88 -16.49 -4.57 11.30
C ALA A 88 -17.19 -4.53 12.67
N PRO A 89 -18.52 -4.65 12.73
CA PRO A 89 -19.25 -4.70 13.99
C PRO A 89 -18.89 -5.98 14.76
N GLY A 90 -18.50 -5.83 16.04
CA GLY A 90 -18.31 -6.94 16.97
C GLY A 90 -16.92 -7.62 16.97
N GLN A 91 -15.89 -7.02 16.34
CA GLN A 91 -14.55 -7.62 16.32
C GLN A 91 -13.67 -7.10 17.48
N PRO A 92 -13.19 -7.95 18.42
CA PRO A 92 -12.30 -7.52 19.48
C PRO A 92 -10.96 -7.00 18.92
N LEU A 93 -10.46 -5.87 19.44
CA LEU A 93 -9.20 -5.22 19.02
C LEU A 93 -7.93 -6.06 19.27
N ALA A 94 -8.06 -7.25 19.86
CA ALA A 94 -6.94 -8.15 20.15
C ALA A 94 -6.65 -9.06 18.94
N GLY A 95 -5.71 -8.63 18.10
CA GLY A 95 -5.02 -9.51 17.15
C GLY A 95 -5.16 -9.08 15.69
N LEU A 96 -4.22 -8.27 15.20
CA LEU A 96 -4.09 -7.99 13.76
C LEU A 96 -2.84 -8.66 13.17
N PRO A 97 -2.94 -9.91 12.70
CA PRO A 97 -2.14 -10.37 11.58
C PRO A 97 -2.94 -10.14 10.30
N GLY A 98 -2.46 -9.22 9.46
CA GLY A 98 -3.05 -8.93 8.16
C GLY A 98 -3.33 -10.21 7.36
N ARG A 99 -4.58 -10.39 6.94
CA ARG A 99 -4.95 -11.47 6.02
C ARG A 99 -6.32 -11.23 5.41
N CYS A 100 -6.34 -11.06 4.09
CA CYS A 100 -7.55 -11.14 3.28
C CYS A 100 -7.33 -12.21 2.19
N ARG A 101 -7.86 -13.42 2.41
CA ARG A 101 -8.24 -14.36 1.34
C ARG A 101 -9.68 -14.76 1.57
N ARG A 102 -10.48 -14.68 0.49
CA ARG A 102 -11.88 -15.11 0.33
C ARG A 102 -12.50 -15.77 1.58
N GLY A 103 -13.29 -15.00 2.32
CA GLY A 103 -14.44 -15.53 3.06
C GLY A 103 -14.21 -16.31 4.36
N ARG A 104 -13.03 -16.30 5.00
CA ARG A 104 -12.92 -16.80 6.39
C ARG A 104 -11.69 -16.25 7.11
N ILE A 105 -11.93 -15.55 8.21
CA ILE A 105 -10.89 -14.98 9.08
C ILE A 105 -10.32 -16.14 9.92
N TYR A 106 -9.12 -16.62 9.60
CA TYR A 106 -8.41 -17.60 10.43
C TYR A 106 -7.33 -16.91 11.26
N GLN A 107 -7.38 -17.15 12.57
CA GLN A 107 -6.38 -16.74 13.54
C GLN A 107 -5.04 -17.45 13.26
N ASN A 108 -3.94 -16.72 13.38
CA ASN A 108 -2.59 -17.30 13.36
C ASN A 108 -2.35 -17.98 14.71
N ARG A 109 -2.17 -19.31 14.70
CA ARG A 109 -2.00 -20.15 15.89
C ARG A 109 -0.57 -20.21 16.44
N ASN A 110 0.36 -19.38 15.96
CA ASN A 110 1.78 -19.42 16.38
C ASN A 110 2.28 -18.10 16.99
N ALA A 111 1.55 -17.55 17.96
CA ALA A 111 2.12 -16.63 18.94
C ALA A 111 2.42 -17.41 20.23
N GLY A 112 3.45 -18.26 20.15
CA GLY A 112 4.08 -18.83 21.34
C GLY A 112 4.97 -17.75 21.96
N TYR A 113 4.64 -17.34 23.18
CA TYR A 113 5.56 -16.62 24.05
C TYR A 113 6.61 -17.61 24.56
N HIS A 114 7.88 -17.36 24.23
CA HIS A 114 9.04 -17.84 24.96
C HIS A 114 9.96 -16.64 25.19
#